data_AF-A0AAD9P6P5-F1
#
_entry.id   AF-A0AAD9P6P5-F1
#
_cell.length_a   1.000
_cell.length_b   1.000
_cell.length_c   1.000
_cell.angle_alpha   90.00
_cell.angle_beta   90.00
_cell.angle_gamma   90.00
#
_symmetry.space_group_name_H-M   'P 1'
#
loop_
_entity.id
_entity.type
_entity.pdbx_description
1 polymer ?
#
loop_
_entity_poly.entity_id
_entity_poly.type
_entity_poly.pdbx_seq_one_letter_code
_entity_poly.pdbx_strand_id
1 'polypeptide(L)'
;MLVYASSSQNARTHARAHTHTHTHTYIHTYIQQHIHTYIHTYINTYIHTYIHTYIHTYIHTYIHTYIHTYIHTYIHTYIHTYIHTNIHTYIHTYIHTYIHTYIHTYIHTYIHTYIHTYIHTYIHTYIHTYIHTYIHTYIHTYIHTYIHTYIHTYIRTYIRTYIHAYNQRQIIYVCLKTKTVCLSE
;
A
#
# COMPACT_ATOMS: atom_id res chain seq x y z
N MET A 1 -18.67 -28.54 -127.49
CA MET A 1 -17.52 -28.22 -126.61
C MET A 1 -17.80 -27.11 -125.58
N LEU A 2 -18.54 -26.04 -125.90
CA LEU A 2 -18.79 -24.92 -124.96
C LEU A 2 -19.71 -25.27 -123.77
N VAL A 3 -20.69 -26.17 -123.92
CA VAL A 3 -21.62 -26.59 -122.85
C VAL A 3 -20.95 -27.49 -121.80
N TYR A 4 -20.04 -28.36 -122.22
CA TYR A 4 -19.25 -29.22 -121.32
C TYR A 4 -18.19 -28.42 -120.55
N ALA A 5 -17.62 -27.37 -121.16
CA ALA A 5 -16.68 -26.49 -120.48
C ALA A 5 -17.39 -25.66 -119.39
N SER A 6 -18.60 -25.14 -119.66
CA SER A 6 -19.38 -24.35 -118.70
C SER A 6 -19.96 -25.18 -117.55
N SER A 7 -20.44 -26.41 -117.77
CA SER A 7 -20.91 -27.28 -116.67
C SER A 7 -19.76 -27.75 -115.77
N SER A 8 -18.60 -28.07 -116.35
CA SER A 8 -17.36 -28.39 -115.62
C SER A 8 -16.86 -27.21 -114.80
N GLN A 9 -16.90 -25.99 -115.35
CA GLN A 9 -16.52 -24.77 -114.63
C GLN A 9 -17.48 -24.51 -113.44
N ASN A 10 -18.79 -24.70 -113.64
CA ASN A 10 -19.82 -24.43 -112.61
C ASN A 10 -19.83 -25.49 -111.48
N ALA A 11 -19.55 -26.76 -111.81
CA ALA A 11 -19.37 -27.81 -110.81
C ALA A 11 -18.10 -27.57 -109.97
N ARG A 12 -17.02 -27.08 -110.58
CA ARG A 12 -15.78 -26.73 -109.86
C ARG A 12 -15.93 -25.50 -108.97
N THR A 13 -16.67 -24.47 -109.39
CA THR A 13 -16.94 -23.30 -108.55
C THR A 13 -17.83 -23.64 -107.37
N HIS A 14 -18.86 -24.49 -107.55
CA HIS A 14 -19.69 -24.97 -106.44
C HIS A 14 -18.92 -25.87 -105.47
N ALA A 15 -18.13 -26.82 -105.97
CA ALA A 15 -17.27 -27.65 -105.12
C ALA A 15 -16.26 -26.80 -104.33
N ARG A 16 -15.66 -25.79 -104.97
CA ARG A 16 -14.72 -24.86 -104.33
C ARG A 16 -15.41 -23.94 -103.30
N ALA A 17 -16.63 -23.47 -103.57
CA ALA A 17 -17.40 -22.68 -102.62
C ALA A 17 -17.84 -23.52 -101.42
N HIS A 18 -18.23 -24.78 -101.63
CA HIS A 18 -18.61 -25.70 -100.54
C HIS A 18 -17.40 -26.09 -99.68
N THR A 19 -16.26 -26.43 -100.29
CA THR A 19 -15.04 -26.72 -99.53
C THR A 19 -14.54 -25.48 -98.79
N HIS A 20 -14.54 -24.31 -99.43
CA HIS A 20 -14.15 -23.05 -98.80
C HIS A 20 -15.06 -22.67 -97.63
N THR A 21 -16.38 -22.75 -97.81
CA THR A 21 -17.32 -22.44 -96.71
C THR A 21 -17.19 -23.44 -95.59
N HIS A 22 -17.12 -24.74 -95.87
CA HIS A 22 -16.99 -25.77 -94.84
C HIS A 22 -15.69 -25.67 -94.06
N THR A 23 -14.55 -25.50 -94.74
CA THR A 23 -13.26 -25.30 -94.07
C THR A 23 -13.24 -23.99 -93.29
N HIS A 24 -13.76 -22.90 -93.85
CA HIS A 24 -13.84 -21.62 -93.17
C HIS A 24 -14.73 -21.70 -91.93
N THR A 25 -15.93 -22.29 -92.00
CA THR A 25 -16.78 -22.46 -90.83
C THR A 25 -16.15 -23.37 -89.79
N TYR A 26 -15.57 -24.51 -90.18
CA TYR A 26 -14.97 -25.45 -89.24
C TYR A 26 -13.77 -24.85 -88.52
N ILE A 27 -12.87 -24.19 -89.28
CA ILE A 27 -11.70 -23.50 -88.72
C ILE A 27 -12.17 -22.37 -87.81
N HIS A 28 -13.13 -21.55 -88.25
CA HIS A 28 -13.63 -20.43 -87.47
C HIS A 28 -14.32 -20.89 -86.18
N THR A 29 -15.21 -21.89 -86.22
CA THR A 29 -15.90 -22.38 -85.02
C THR A 29 -14.94 -23.10 -84.08
N TYR A 30 -14.03 -23.92 -84.61
CA TYR A 30 -13.07 -24.65 -83.80
C TYR A 30 -12.09 -23.70 -83.11
N ILE A 31 -11.49 -22.77 -83.86
CA ILE A 31 -10.58 -21.77 -83.31
C ILE A 31 -11.30 -20.87 -82.31
N GLN A 32 -12.49 -20.37 -82.65
CA GLN A 32 -13.21 -19.49 -81.75
C GLN A 32 -13.66 -20.20 -80.48
N GLN A 33 -14.15 -21.44 -80.57
CA GLN A 33 -14.57 -22.18 -79.39
C GLN A 33 -13.38 -22.55 -78.52
N HIS A 34 -12.25 -22.95 -79.10
CA HIS A 34 -11.05 -23.34 -78.37
C HIS A 34 -10.36 -22.13 -77.72
N ILE A 35 -10.24 -21.01 -78.45
CA ILE A 35 -9.74 -19.75 -77.90
C ILE A 35 -10.67 -19.24 -76.81
N HIS A 36 -11.98 -19.26 -77.04
CA HIS A 36 -12.95 -18.78 -76.05
C HIS A 36 -12.93 -19.64 -74.79
N THR A 37 -12.95 -20.96 -74.90
CA THR A 37 -12.88 -21.83 -73.71
C THR A 37 -11.54 -21.71 -73.01
N TYR A 38 -10.42 -21.72 -73.73
CA TYR A 38 -9.10 -21.62 -73.11
C TYR A 38 -8.91 -20.28 -72.41
N ILE A 39 -9.21 -19.16 -73.08
CA ILE A 39 -9.08 -17.82 -72.50
C ILE A 39 -10.08 -17.66 -71.34
N HIS A 40 -11.34 -18.02 -71.53
CA HIS A 40 -12.35 -17.82 -70.51
C HIS A 40 -12.09 -18.68 -69.28
N THR A 41 -11.73 -19.96 -69.45
CA THR A 41 -11.43 -20.85 -68.32
C THR A 41 -10.12 -20.46 -67.65
N TYR A 42 -9.05 -20.21 -68.39
CA TYR A 42 -7.77 -19.83 -67.82
C TYR A 42 -7.85 -18.48 -67.10
N ILE A 43 -8.41 -17.46 -67.74
CA ILE A 43 -8.55 -16.13 -67.13
C ILE A 43 -9.49 -16.20 -65.94
N ASN A 44 -10.69 -16.79 -66.05
CA ASN A 44 -11.58 -16.84 -64.89
C ASN A 44 -11.01 -17.68 -63.78
N THR A 45 -10.47 -18.87 -64.04
CA THR A 45 -9.92 -19.70 -62.96
C THR A 45 -8.72 -19.03 -62.33
N TYR A 46 -7.78 -18.49 -63.10
CA TYR A 46 -6.59 -17.84 -62.56
C TYR A 46 -6.93 -16.56 -61.81
N ILE A 47 -7.72 -15.66 -62.41
CA ILE A 47 -8.11 -14.41 -61.76
C ILE A 47 -9.00 -14.70 -60.55
N HIS A 48 -10.01 -15.55 -60.68
CA HIS A 48 -10.91 -15.85 -59.56
C HIS A 48 -10.15 -16.54 -58.45
N THR A 49 -9.36 -17.58 -58.72
CA THR A 49 -8.62 -18.28 -57.66
C THR A 49 -7.55 -17.38 -57.06
N TYR A 50 -6.75 -16.67 -57.85
CA TYR A 50 -5.70 -15.80 -57.33
C TYR A 50 -6.27 -14.65 -56.53
N ILE A 51 -7.24 -13.90 -57.07
CA ILE A 51 -7.84 -12.77 -56.37
C ILE A 51 -8.61 -13.26 -55.15
N HIS A 52 -9.46 -14.28 -55.29
CA HIS A 52 -10.24 -14.78 -54.16
C HIS A 52 -9.34 -15.35 -53.08
N THR A 53 -8.38 -16.21 -53.40
CA THR A 53 -7.49 -16.78 -52.38
C THR A 53 -6.59 -15.71 -51.78
N TYR A 54 -5.98 -14.83 -52.57
CA TYR A 54 -5.09 -13.80 -52.05
C TYR A 54 -5.86 -12.80 -51.18
N ILE A 55 -6.97 -12.25 -51.67
CA ILE A 55 -7.77 -11.29 -50.90
C ILE A 55 -8.36 -11.97 -49.68
N HIS A 56 -8.97 -13.15 -49.82
CA HIS A 56 -9.59 -13.83 -48.69
C HIS A 56 -8.54 -14.23 -47.66
N THR A 57 -7.43 -14.85 -48.05
CA THR A 57 -6.38 -15.23 -47.09
C THR A 57 -5.73 -14.01 -46.48
N TYR A 58 -5.36 -12.99 -47.26
CA TYR A 58 -4.72 -11.79 -46.72
C TYR A 58 -5.65 -11.02 -45.79
N ILE A 59 -6.87 -10.71 -46.22
CA ILE A 59 -7.83 -9.98 -45.38
C ILE A 59 -8.20 -10.81 -44.16
N HIS A 60 -8.55 -12.09 -44.33
CA HIS A 60 -8.96 -12.92 -43.21
C HIS A 60 -7.80 -13.11 -42.23
N THR A 61 -6.60 -13.48 -42.70
CA THR A 61 -5.47 -13.68 -41.79
C THR A 61 -5.04 -12.38 -41.16
N TYR A 62 -4.90 -11.29 -41.90
CA TYR A 62 -4.47 -10.01 -41.36
C TYR A 62 -5.49 -9.45 -40.36
N ILE A 63 -6.76 -9.38 -40.74
CA ILE A 63 -7.81 -8.86 -39.85
C ILE A 63 -7.97 -9.78 -38.65
N HIS A 64 -8.08 -11.10 -38.84
CA HIS A 64 -8.26 -12.03 -37.74
C HIS A 64 -7.05 -12.01 -36.80
N THR A 65 -5.83 -12.11 -37.32
CA THR A 65 -4.63 -12.10 -36.46
C THR A 65 -4.46 -10.75 -35.79
N TYR A 66 -4.61 -9.62 -36.50
CA TYR A 66 -4.44 -8.30 -35.91
C TYR A 66 -5.50 -8.02 -34.86
N ILE A 67 -6.79 -8.21 -35.18
CA ILE A 67 -7.87 -7.99 -34.22
C ILE A 67 -7.76 -8.95 -33.05
N HIS A 68 -7.58 -10.25 -33.30
CA HIS A 68 -7.48 -11.23 -32.22
C HIS A 68 -6.25 -10.96 -31.34
N THR A 69 -5.07 -10.78 -31.92
CA THR A 69 -3.86 -10.51 -31.12
C THR A 69 -3.96 -9.18 -30.41
N TYR A 70 -4.39 -8.10 -31.06
CA TYR A 70 -4.49 -6.79 -30.44
C TYR A 70 -5.53 -6.78 -29.33
N ILE A 71 -6.76 -7.25 -29.58
CA ILE A 71 -7.81 -7.30 -28.57
C ILE A 71 -7.42 -8.24 -27.44
N HIS A 72 -6.96 -9.45 -27.74
CA HIS A 72 -6.58 -10.40 -26.70
C HIS A 72 -5.40 -9.89 -25.88
N THR A 73 -4.34 -9.40 -26.51
CA THR A 73 -3.19 -8.87 -25.76
C THR A 73 -3.56 -7.62 -24.99
N TYR A 74 -4.25 -6.65 -25.58
CA TYR A 74 -4.65 -5.42 -24.90
C TYR A 74 -5.59 -5.70 -23.74
N ILE A 75 -6.67 -6.45 -23.96
CA ILE A 75 -7.62 -6.78 -22.89
C ILE A 75 -6.94 -7.62 -21.82
N HIS A 76 -6.21 -8.68 -22.19
CA HIS A 76 -5.56 -9.53 -21.20
C HIS A 76 -4.49 -8.75 -20.42
N THR A 77 -3.62 -8.00 -21.08
CA THR A 77 -2.59 -7.22 -20.39
C THR A 77 -3.21 -6.12 -19.55
N TYR A 78 -4.17 -5.36 -20.06
CA TYR A 78 -4.83 -4.29 -19.31
C TYR A 78 -5.58 -4.83 -18.11
N ILE A 79 -6.44 -5.83 -18.28
CA ILE A 79 -7.20 -6.44 -17.18
C ILE A 79 -6.24 -7.08 -16.18
N HIS A 80 -5.29 -7.90 -16.64
CA HIS A 80 -4.36 -8.56 -15.73
C HIS A 80 -3.51 -7.55 -14.98
N THR A 81 -2.89 -6.59 -15.66
CA THR A 81 -2.06 -5.58 -15.00
C THR A 81 -2.91 -4.70 -14.09
N TYR A 82 -4.04 -4.16 -14.55
CA TYR A 82 -4.88 -3.28 -13.75
C TYR A 82 -5.43 -4.00 -12.51
N ILE A 83 -6.02 -5.18 -12.66
CA ILE A 83 -6.59 -5.93 -11.54
C ILE A 83 -5.47 -6.40 -10.62
N HIS A 84 -4.42 -7.04 -11.14
CA HIS A 84 -3.35 -7.55 -10.31
C HIS A 84 -2.63 -6.42 -9.58
N THR A 85 -2.25 -5.35 -10.27
CA THR A 85 -1.54 -4.24 -9.63
C THR A 85 -2.44 -3.50 -8.64
N ASN A 86 -3.68 -3.15 -8.97
CA ASN A 86 -4.55 -2.45 -8.03
C ASN A 86 -4.92 -3.32 -6.83
N ILE A 87 -5.29 -4.59 -7.03
CA ILE A 87 -5.64 -5.45 -5.90
C ILE A 87 -4.40 -5.71 -5.04
N HIS A 88 -3.27 -6.04 -5.66
CA HIS A 88 -2.04 -6.31 -4.90
C HIS A 88 -1.56 -5.06 -4.17
N THR A 89 -1.52 -3.90 -4.82
CA THR A 89 -1.12 -2.65 -4.15
C THR A 89 -2.12 -2.24 -3.09
N TYR A 90 -3.42 -2.31 -3.34
CA TYR A 90 -4.45 -1.99 -2.34
C TYR A 90 -4.35 -2.91 -1.13
N ILE A 91 -4.34 -4.23 -1.34
CA ILE A 91 -4.24 -5.20 -0.24
C ILE A 91 -2.93 -5.01 0.50
N HIS A 92 -1.80 -4.93 -0.20
CA HIS A 92 -0.50 -4.77 0.44
C HIS A 92 -0.42 -3.46 1.21
N THR A 93 -0.80 -2.33 0.61
CA THR A 93 -0.76 -1.03 1.28
C THR A 93 -1.73 -0.99 2.43
N TYR A 94 -2.99 -1.39 2.25
CA TYR A 94 -4.00 -1.37 3.31
C TYR A 94 -3.62 -2.28 4.47
N ILE A 95 -3.28 -3.55 4.20
CA ILE A 95 -2.90 -4.49 5.25
C ILE A 95 -1.61 -4.04 5.93
N HIS A 96 -0.57 -3.69 5.16
CA HIS A 96 0.70 -3.28 5.75
C HIS A 96 0.53 -1.99 6.56
N THR A 97 -0.13 -0.97 6.01
CA THR A 97 -0.35 0.29 6.75
C THR A 97 -1.21 0.04 7.96
N TYR A 98 -2.36 -0.63 7.84
CA TYR A 98 -3.26 -0.88 8.97
C TYR A 98 -2.58 -1.68 10.07
N ILE A 99 -1.97 -2.82 9.73
CA ILE A 99 -1.27 -3.67 10.70
C ILE A 99 -0.10 -2.92 11.32
N HIS A 100 0.75 -2.29 10.50
CA HIS A 100 1.91 -1.55 11.00
C HIS A 100 1.46 -0.41 11.90
N THR A 101 0.53 0.44 11.46
CA THR A 101 0.03 1.54 12.28
C THR A 101 -0.62 1.02 13.54
N TYR A 102 -1.53 0.05 13.45
CA TYR A 102 -2.26 -0.44 14.62
C TYR A 102 -1.33 -1.08 15.63
N ILE A 103 -0.47 -2.01 15.19
CA ILE A 103 0.49 -2.68 16.07
C ILE A 103 1.51 -1.67 16.61
N HIS A 104 2.10 -0.85 15.76
CA HIS A 104 3.09 0.13 16.21
C HIS A 104 2.46 1.12 17.18
N THR A 105 1.32 1.73 16.85
CA THR A 105 0.67 2.69 17.75
C THR A 105 0.20 1.99 19.02
N TYR A 106 -0.43 0.83 18.95
CA TYR A 106 -0.93 0.14 20.14
C TYR A 106 0.22 -0.28 21.05
N ILE A 107 1.22 -0.98 20.52
CA ILE A 107 2.38 -1.43 21.30
C ILE A 107 3.16 -0.22 21.83
N HIS A 108 3.51 0.73 20.97
CA HIS A 108 4.27 1.89 21.39
C HIS A 108 3.51 2.70 22.43
N THR A 109 2.24 3.05 22.18
CA THR A 109 1.47 3.84 23.15
C THR A 109 1.22 3.06 24.42
N TYR A 110 0.80 1.79 24.36
CA TYR A 110 0.52 0.99 25.55
C TYR A 110 1.78 0.75 26.37
N ILE A 111 2.87 0.30 25.76
CA ILE A 111 4.13 0.04 26.47
C ILE A 111 4.71 1.35 26.98
N HIS A 112 4.80 2.39 26.15
CA HIS A 112 5.36 3.67 26.57
C HIS A 112 4.52 4.27 27.69
N THR A 113 3.19 4.35 27.54
CA THR A 113 2.33 4.91 28.60
C THR A 113 2.41 4.06 29.85
N TYR A 114 2.23 2.74 29.76
CA TYR A 114 2.26 1.87 30.94
C TYR A 114 3.59 1.95 31.67
N ILE A 115 4.72 1.78 30.96
CA ILE A 115 6.05 1.85 31.57
C ILE A 115 6.32 3.25 32.10
N HIS A 116 6.09 4.30 31.31
CA HIS A 116 6.33 5.67 31.74
C HIS A 116 5.46 6.01 32.95
N THR A 117 4.16 5.76 32.90
CA THR A 117 3.27 6.05 34.03
C THR A 117 3.67 5.21 35.22
N TYR A 118 3.83 3.90 35.09
CA TYR A 118 4.13 3.03 36.22
C TYR A 118 5.47 3.38 36.87
N ILE A 119 6.54 3.50 36.08
CA ILE A 119 7.86 3.85 36.60
C ILE A 119 7.85 5.27 37.16
N HIS A 120 7.33 6.25 36.41
CA HIS A 120 7.31 7.63 36.87
C HIS A 120 6.47 7.77 38.14
N THR A 121 5.24 7.23 38.17
CA THR A 121 4.42 7.31 39.37
C THR A 121 5.06 6.56 40.51
N TYR A 122 5.49 5.31 40.31
CA TYR A 122 6.05 4.49 41.40
C TYR A 122 7.32 5.12 41.96
N ILE A 123 8.28 5.49 41.11
CA ILE A 123 9.53 6.11 41.55
C ILE A 123 9.26 7.48 42.16
N HIS A 124 8.47 8.33 41.50
CA HIS A 124 8.18 9.66 42.02
C HIS A 124 7.43 9.56 43.36
N THR A 125 6.37 8.76 43.46
CA THR A 125 5.64 8.61 44.72
C THR A 125 6.50 7.96 45.78
N TYR A 126 7.22 6.88 45.48
CA TYR A 126 8.03 6.18 46.46
C TYR A 126 9.16 7.09 46.97
N ILE A 127 9.95 7.68 46.07
CA ILE A 127 11.05 8.57 46.45
C ILE A 127 10.51 9.82 47.14
N HIS A 128 9.52 10.49 46.56
CA HIS A 128 8.99 11.71 47.15
C HIS A 128 8.37 11.41 48.51
N THR A 129 7.49 10.41 48.64
CA THR A 129 6.90 10.08 49.94
C THR A 129 7.94 9.60 50.92
N TYR A 130 8.85 8.69 50.55
CA TYR A 130 9.84 8.15 51.48
C TYR A 130 10.83 9.23 51.92
N ILE A 131 11.43 9.97 51.00
CA ILE A 131 12.38 11.04 51.34
C ILE A 131 11.67 12.16 52.07
N HIS A 132 10.54 12.66 51.55
CA HIS A 132 9.83 13.76 52.20
C HIS A 132 9.34 13.33 53.58
N THR A 133 8.65 12.20 53.72
CA THR A 133 8.15 11.79 55.03
C THR A 133 9.30 11.45 55.97
N TYR A 134 10.31 10.69 55.55
CA TYR A 134 11.40 10.31 56.43
C TYR A 134 12.24 11.51 56.85
N ILE A 135 12.68 12.35 55.90
CA ILE A 135 13.48 13.53 56.22
C ILE A 135 12.65 14.55 56.99
N HIS A 136 11.44 14.87 56.54
CA HIS A 136 10.61 15.85 57.22
C HIS A 136 10.25 15.36 58.62
N THR A 137 9.79 14.11 58.79
CA THR A 137 9.44 13.59 60.12
C THR A 137 10.68 13.48 60.99
N TYR A 138 11.80 12.93 60.50
CA TYR A 138 13.01 12.78 61.31
C TYR A 138 13.59 14.13 61.71
N ILE A 139 13.80 15.05 60.75
CA ILE A 139 14.33 16.38 61.06
C ILE A 139 13.36 17.16 61.92
N HIS A 140 12.08 17.22 61.56
CA HIS A 140 11.10 17.98 62.33
C HIS A 140 10.97 17.39 63.74
N THR A 141 10.77 16.08 63.89
CA THR A 141 10.63 15.48 65.22
C THR A 141 11.93 15.58 66.00
N TYR A 142 13.09 15.29 65.43
CA TYR A 142 14.36 15.35 66.15
C TYR A 142 14.70 16.79 66.56
N ILE A 143 14.66 17.75 65.64
CA ILE A 143 14.97 19.15 65.94
C ILE A 143 13.91 19.72 66.88
N HIS A 144 12.62 19.54 66.58
CA HIS A 144 11.56 20.08 67.44
C HIS A 144 11.63 19.44 68.82
N THR A 145 11.69 18.12 68.95
CA THR A 145 11.75 17.48 70.27
C THR A 145 13.03 17.82 70.98
N TYR A 146 14.20 17.74 70.35
CA TYR A 146 15.47 18.03 71.01
C TYR A 146 15.55 19.49 71.44
N ILE A 147 15.30 20.45 70.54
CA ILE A 147 15.35 21.88 70.88
C ILE A 147 14.27 22.23 71.89
N HIS A 148 13.01 21.84 71.64
CA HIS A 148 11.91 22.18 72.54
C HIS A 148 12.13 21.55 73.91
N THR A 149 12.41 20.25 74.00
CA THR A 149 12.61 19.60 75.29
C THR A 149 13.86 20.11 75.97
N TYR A 150 15.01 20.20 75.30
CA TYR A 150 16.25 20.67 75.91
C TYR A 150 16.13 22.11 76.38
N ILE A 151 15.72 23.05 75.52
CA ILE A 151 15.61 24.46 75.90
C ILE A 151 14.53 24.64 76.96
N HIS A 152 13.33 24.08 76.76
CA HIS A 152 12.24 24.27 77.71
C HIS A 152 12.56 23.63 79.07
N THR A 153 13.08 22.41 79.11
CA THR A 153 13.43 21.75 80.38
C THR A 153 14.64 22.40 81.03
N TYR A 154 15.69 22.73 80.28
CA TYR A 154 16.89 23.37 80.82
C TYR A 154 16.57 24.76 81.37
N ILE A 155 15.90 25.62 80.60
CA ILE A 155 15.52 26.95 81.07
C ILE A 155 14.56 26.84 82.26
N ARG A 156 13.54 25.98 82.19
CA ARG A 156 12.57 25.83 83.29
C ARG A 156 13.23 25.30 84.56
N THR A 157 14.11 24.31 84.46
CA THR A 157 14.82 23.76 85.63
C THR A 157 15.83 24.75 86.17
N TYR A 158 16.64 25.37 85.32
CA TYR A 158 17.63 26.37 85.71
C TYR A 158 17.00 27.60 86.38
N ILE A 159 15.94 28.17 85.80
CA ILE A 159 15.23 29.29 86.40
C ILE A 159 14.61 28.86 87.74
N ARG A 160 13.97 27.68 87.79
CA ARG A 160 13.33 27.20 89.03
C ARG A 160 14.36 26.96 90.14
N THR A 161 15.49 26.34 89.84
CA THR A 161 16.55 26.11 90.84
C THR A 161 17.24 27.40 91.25
N TYR A 162 17.48 28.31 90.30
CA TYR A 162 18.10 29.61 90.59
C TYR A 162 17.20 30.47 91.50
N ILE A 163 15.90 30.58 91.18
CA ILE A 163 14.94 31.31 92.01
C ILE A 163 14.82 30.67 93.39
N HIS A 164 14.72 29.34 93.45
CA HIS A 164 14.64 28.62 94.72
C HIS A 164 15.89 28.86 95.59
N ALA A 165 17.09 28.74 95.01
CA ALA A 165 18.34 29.00 95.71
C ALA A 165 18.48 30.47 96.13
N TYR A 166 18.04 31.42 95.30
CA TYR A 166 18.03 32.83 95.62
C TYR A 166 17.08 33.14 96.80
N ASN A 167 15.87 32.59 96.77
CA ASN A 167 14.89 32.74 97.85
C ASN A 167 15.40 32.12 99.15
N GLN A 168 15.97 30.92 99.10
CA GLN A 168 16.60 30.29 100.27
C GLN A 168 17.74 31.15 100.83
N ARG A 169 18.61 31.69 99.96
CA ARG A 169 19.68 32.61 100.39
C ARG A 169 19.14 33.89 101.02
N GLN A 170 18.08 34.48 100.46
CA GLN A 170 17.44 35.65 101.07
C GLN A 170 16.82 35.33 102.43
N ILE A 171 16.10 34.21 102.56
CA ILE A 171 15.53 33.76 103.84
C ILE A 171 16.63 33.58 104.89
N ILE A 172 17.73 32.90 104.53
CA ILE A 172 18.88 32.70 105.40
C ILE A 172 19.52 34.03 105.80
N TYR A 173 19.72 34.95 104.85
CA TYR A 173 20.29 36.28 105.11
C TYR A 173 19.40 37.10 106.06
N VAL A 174 18.09 37.10 105.85
CA VAL A 174 17.13 37.76 106.74
C VAL A 174 17.19 37.14 108.13
N CYS A 175 17.19 35.81 108.24
CA CYS A 175 17.23 35.14 109.54
C CYS A 175 18.54 35.38 110.32
N LEU A 176 19.68 35.40 109.64
CA LEU A 176 20.96 35.80 110.24
C LEU A 176 20.93 37.25 110.75
N LYS A 177 20.25 38.15 110.04
CA LYS A 177 20.15 39.56 110.40
C LYS A 177 19.15 39.82 111.54
N THR A 178 18.05 39.08 111.61
CA THR A 178 16.98 39.25 112.61
C THR A 178 17.14 38.35 113.85
N LYS A 179 18.12 37.43 113.87
CA LYS A 179 18.35 36.44 114.95
C LYS A 179 17.10 35.63 115.31
N THR A 180 16.19 35.44 114.36
CA THR A 180 15.03 34.57 114.49
C THR A 180 15.37 33.20 113.87
N VAL A 181 14.86 32.11 114.43
CA VAL A 181 15.07 30.76 113.87
C VAL A 181 14.19 30.60 112.64
N CYS A 182 14.77 30.37 111.46
CA CYS A 182 14.02 29.99 110.26
C CYS A 182 14.01 28.47 110.15
N LEU A 183 12.82 27.86 110.11
CA LEU A 183 12.65 26.53 109.52
C LEU A 183 12.53 26.69 108.01
N SER A 184 13.45 26.10 107.27
CA SER A 184 13.30 25.90 105.83
C SER A 184 12.58 24.57 105.58
N GLU A 185 11.38 24.60 105.00
CA GLU A 185 10.88 23.50 104.17
C GLU A 185 11.35 23.71 102.73
#